data_AF-A0A6P1HTV5-F1
#
_entry.id   AF-A0A6P1HTV5-F1
#
_cell.length_a   1.000
_cell.length_b   1.000
_cell.length_c   1.000
_cell.angle_alpha   90.00
_cell.angle_beta   90.00
_cell.angle_gamma   90.00
#
_symmetry.space_group_name_H-M   'P 1'
#
loop_
_entity.id
_entity.type
_entity.pdbx_description
1 polymer ?
#
loop_
_entity_poly.entity_id
_entity_poly.type
_entity_poly.pdbx_seq_one_letter_code
_entity_poly.pdbx_strand_id
1 'polypeptide(L)'
;MTRGAVGWPEDMPRKIAPSVAFTNLCRFGGPRDSCDQSDAKPSGGAAPMVRLQDCTSLPIPERPIMSIDFAPDQVADSPAVPGAAGVVQLGEHIGARIDGVRLGGDLDPATVSLIHRALLTHKVIFFRGQQHLTDDSQYEFAQLLGSPTTAHPTVTSRGTTVLPIDSDYGKANSWHTDVTFVDRIPKASILRAVQLPTYGGSTTWASGVAAYNALPEPLKILAENLWATHTNVYDYAATSAERAQNEKTQEYRSEFQSTYFETVHPVVRVHPETGERTLLLGHFVKNLVGLSSAQSQALFRILQDHAISLEYTTRWNWQPGDVAIWDNRATQHYAVADYGDQYRRLNRITLAGDVPVDIHGERSRSIAGDASSYSVIDEPAPVRG
;
A
#
# COMPACT_ATOMS: atom_id res chain seq x y z
N MET A 1 -1.53 -17.28 -69.01
CA MET A 1 -1.99 -16.48 -70.18
C MET A 1 -2.63 -15.19 -69.66
N THR A 2 -2.59 -14.09 -70.45
CA THR A 2 -3.37 -12.82 -70.31
C THR A 2 -3.42 -12.15 -68.90
N ARG A 3 -2.78 -11.00 -68.62
CA ARG A 3 -2.92 -9.61 -69.16
C ARG A 3 -4.34 -9.02 -69.11
N GLY A 4 -4.48 -7.86 -68.45
CA GLY A 4 -5.65 -6.95 -68.43
C GLY A 4 -5.43 -5.84 -67.39
N ALA A 5 -5.81 -4.58 -67.64
CA ALA A 5 -5.34 -3.43 -66.84
C ALA A 5 -6.29 -2.20 -66.83
N VAL A 6 -6.09 -1.32 -65.83
CA VAL A 6 -6.46 0.12 -65.74
C VAL A 6 -7.96 0.51 -65.59
N GLY A 7 -8.23 1.44 -64.67
CA GLY A 7 -9.45 2.25 -64.61
C GLY A 7 -9.67 2.97 -63.26
N TRP A 8 -9.34 4.27 -63.19
CA TRP A 8 -9.73 5.16 -62.08
C TRP A 8 -11.01 5.95 -62.44
N PRO A 9 -11.74 6.46 -61.45
CA PRO A 9 -12.47 7.73 -61.60
C PRO A 9 -12.00 8.81 -60.62
N GLU A 10 -12.01 10.04 -61.11
CA GLU A 10 -11.75 11.28 -60.37
C GLU A 10 -13.01 11.72 -59.60
N ASP A 11 -12.88 12.28 -58.40
CA ASP A 11 -13.25 13.69 -58.14
C ASP A 11 -13.09 14.10 -56.65
N MET A 12 -12.47 15.26 -56.45
CA MET A 12 -12.47 16.04 -55.20
C MET A 12 -13.01 17.44 -55.50
N PRO A 13 -13.53 18.15 -54.49
CA PRO A 13 -13.25 19.58 -54.39
C PRO A 13 -12.47 19.94 -53.12
N ARG A 14 -11.33 20.62 -53.30
CA ARG A 14 -10.54 21.24 -52.22
C ARG A 14 -11.12 22.61 -51.85
N LYS A 15 -11.03 23.00 -50.57
CA LYS A 15 -10.82 24.40 -50.15
C LYS A 15 -9.86 24.48 -48.96
N ILE A 16 -9.02 25.52 -48.96
CA ILE A 16 -7.91 25.77 -48.03
C ILE A 16 -7.98 27.27 -47.70
N ALA A 17 -7.95 27.70 -46.43
CA ALA A 17 -6.79 28.24 -45.71
C ALA A 17 -7.31 29.03 -44.47
N PRO A 18 -6.47 29.49 -43.51
CA PRO A 18 -5.14 29.04 -43.07
C PRO A 18 -5.05 28.84 -41.53
N SER A 19 -3.84 28.62 -41.03
CA SER A 19 -3.46 28.46 -39.61
C SER A 19 -3.46 29.76 -38.78
N VAL A 20 -3.59 29.61 -37.45
CA VAL A 20 -2.90 30.46 -36.46
C VAL A 20 -2.39 29.57 -35.33
N ALA A 21 -1.08 29.64 -35.04
CA ALA A 21 -0.49 29.03 -33.86
C ALA A 21 -0.41 30.07 -32.73
N PHE A 22 -0.63 29.64 -31.48
CA PHE A 22 -0.36 30.46 -30.30
C PHE A 22 0.82 29.90 -29.52
N THR A 23 1.99 30.48 -29.78
CA THR A 23 3.18 30.41 -28.92
C THR A 23 3.49 31.83 -28.48
N ASN A 24 3.53 32.11 -27.18
CA ASN A 24 4.29 33.21 -26.57
C ASN A 24 4.38 32.92 -25.06
N LEU A 25 5.55 32.59 -24.51
CA LEU A 25 6.64 33.51 -24.15
C LEU A 25 6.27 34.50 -23.04
N CYS A 26 6.65 34.15 -21.82
CA CYS A 26 6.80 35.10 -20.72
C CYS A 26 7.88 36.15 -21.05
N ARG A 27 7.65 37.41 -20.69
CA ARG A 27 8.70 38.43 -20.54
C ARG A 27 8.51 39.21 -19.24
N PHE A 28 9.59 39.37 -18.50
CA PHE A 28 9.70 40.27 -17.34
C PHE A 28 9.71 41.74 -17.79
N GLY A 29 9.23 42.68 -16.95
CA GLY A 29 9.28 44.09 -17.33
C GLY A 29 8.72 45.20 -16.42
N GLY A 30 8.92 45.16 -15.09
CA GLY A 30 8.94 46.37 -14.24
C GLY A 30 7.63 47.14 -13.96
N PRO A 31 7.68 48.19 -13.08
CA PRO A 31 6.47 48.71 -12.41
C PRO A 31 6.14 50.19 -12.69
N ARG A 32 4.86 50.57 -12.54
CA ARG A 32 4.35 51.66 -11.66
C ARG A 32 2.90 52.07 -11.98
N ASP A 33 2.17 52.35 -10.90
CA ASP A 33 1.26 53.48 -10.68
C ASP A 33 0.61 54.18 -11.89
N SER A 34 -0.72 54.05 -12.00
CA SER A 34 -1.63 55.21 -11.82
C SER A 34 -3.10 54.79 -11.96
N CYS A 35 -3.95 55.25 -11.05
CA CYS A 35 -5.40 55.27 -11.29
C CYS A 35 -5.74 56.33 -12.33
N ASP A 36 -6.73 56.06 -13.18
CA ASP A 36 -7.56 57.12 -13.73
C ASP A 36 -9.02 56.66 -13.79
N GLN A 37 -9.93 57.52 -13.34
CA GLN A 37 -11.37 57.34 -13.43
C GLN A 37 -11.90 58.48 -14.30
N SER A 38 -12.59 58.16 -15.40
CA SER A 38 -13.39 59.14 -16.11
C SER A 38 -14.73 58.55 -16.58
N ASP A 39 -15.76 59.39 -16.50
CA ASP A 39 -17.17 58.98 -16.50
C ASP A 39 -17.74 58.64 -17.88
N ALA A 40 -18.64 57.66 -17.90
CA ALA A 40 -19.71 57.56 -18.89
C ALA A 40 -21.01 57.10 -18.23
N LYS A 41 -22.00 58.00 -18.12
CA LYS A 41 -23.36 57.70 -17.63
C LYS A 41 -24.29 57.21 -18.75
N PRO A 42 -25.41 56.52 -18.42
CA PRO A 42 -25.92 55.43 -19.25
C PRO A 42 -27.14 55.80 -20.13
N SER A 43 -27.48 54.91 -21.06
CA SER A 43 -28.77 54.93 -21.78
C SER A 43 -29.36 53.53 -22.00
N GLY A 44 -30.49 53.27 -21.33
CA GLY A 44 -31.52 52.31 -21.78
C GLY A 44 -31.33 50.81 -21.51
N GLY A 45 -32.38 50.16 -21.00
CA GLY A 45 -32.51 48.70 -21.01
C GLY A 45 -32.43 48.01 -19.63
N ALA A 46 -33.45 48.19 -18.78
CA ALA A 46 -33.53 47.47 -17.51
C ALA A 46 -34.04 46.02 -17.73
N ALA A 47 -33.16 45.05 -17.54
CA ALA A 47 -33.50 43.68 -17.15
C ALA A 47 -33.00 43.45 -15.70
N PRO A 48 -33.69 42.65 -14.87
CA PRO A 48 -33.30 42.46 -13.47
C PRO A 48 -32.04 41.61 -13.38
N MET A 49 -30.88 42.26 -13.35
CA MET A 49 -29.61 41.61 -13.06
C MET A 49 -29.57 41.25 -11.58
N VAL A 50 -29.67 39.96 -11.27
CA VAL A 50 -29.47 39.46 -9.90
C VAL A 50 -28.06 39.83 -9.49
N ARG A 51 -27.93 40.69 -8.46
CA ARG A 51 -26.62 40.96 -7.85
C ARG A 51 -26.13 39.68 -7.19
N LEU A 52 -24.94 39.24 -7.55
CA LEU A 52 -24.09 38.46 -6.65
C LEU A 52 -23.83 39.33 -5.42
N GLN A 53 -24.61 39.10 -4.36
CA GLN A 53 -24.24 39.55 -3.02
C GLN A 53 -23.16 38.61 -2.49
N ASP A 54 -22.28 39.17 -1.66
CA ASP A 54 -21.10 38.52 -1.14
C ASP A 54 -21.42 37.20 -0.42
N CYS A 55 -21.00 36.06 -0.99
CA CYS A 55 -20.92 34.79 -0.28
C CYS A 55 -19.69 34.75 0.65
N THR A 56 -19.54 35.78 1.50
CA THR A 56 -18.56 35.78 2.58
C THR A 56 -19.08 34.98 3.76
N SER A 57 -18.33 33.94 4.14
CA SER A 57 -18.38 33.24 5.43
C SER A 57 -19.78 32.76 5.90
N LEU A 58 -20.18 31.57 5.44
CA LEU A 58 -20.93 30.66 6.30
C LEU A 58 -19.93 29.98 7.26
N PRO A 59 -20.15 29.98 8.58
CA PRO A 59 -19.29 29.26 9.51
C PRO A 59 -19.47 27.76 9.31
N ILE A 60 -18.39 27.07 8.92
CA ILE A 60 -18.33 25.61 8.95
C ILE A 60 -18.36 25.20 10.43
N PRO A 61 -19.23 24.27 10.86
CA PRO A 61 -19.17 23.74 12.21
C PRO A 61 -17.87 22.94 12.36
N GLU A 62 -16.93 23.46 13.15
CA GLU A 62 -15.72 22.74 13.53
C GLU A 62 -16.12 21.43 14.23
N ARG A 63 -15.90 20.31 13.55
CA ARG A 63 -15.90 19.01 14.21
C ARG A 63 -14.61 18.92 15.01
N PRO A 64 -14.64 18.52 16.29
CA PRO A 64 -13.41 18.34 17.05
C PRO A 64 -12.57 17.25 16.38
N ILE A 65 -11.42 17.66 15.85
CA ILE A 65 -10.34 16.73 15.55
C ILE A 65 -9.92 16.19 16.92
N MET A 66 -10.14 14.90 17.17
CA MET A 66 -9.43 14.23 18.27
C MET A 66 -7.97 14.10 17.83
N SER A 67 -7.18 15.16 18.04
CA SER A 67 -5.73 14.98 18.15
C SER A 67 -5.50 14.16 19.41
N ILE A 68 -4.95 12.95 19.23
CA ILE A 68 -4.32 12.28 20.35
C ILE A 68 -3.01 13.03 20.56
N ASP A 69 -3.02 13.97 21.50
CA ASP A 69 -1.82 14.62 22.00
C ASP A 69 -1.00 13.57 22.74
N PHE A 70 -0.21 12.80 21.98
CA PHE A 70 0.95 12.14 22.54
C PHE A 70 1.89 13.24 23.02
N ALA A 71 1.86 13.49 24.33
CA ALA A 71 2.93 14.24 24.97
C ALA A 71 4.26 13.62 24.53
N PRO A 72 5.22 14.40 24.01
CA PRO A 72 6.53 13.88 23.68
C PRO A 72 7.18 13.48 25.00
N ASP A 73 7.07 12.19 25.32
CA ASP A 73 7.78 11.61 26.44
C ASP A 73 9.25 11.93 26.20
N GLN A 74 9.80 12.79 27.07
CA GLN A 74 11.12 13.35 26.86
C GLN A 74 12.08 12.17 26.92
N VAL A 75 12.58 11.73 25.78
CA VAL A 75 13.69 10.77 25.67
C VAL A 75 14.95 11.52 26.11
N ALA A 76 15.01 11.79 27.42
CA ALA A 76 16.18 12.23 28.11
C ALA A 76 17.21 11.12 27.96
N ASP A 77 18.33 11.48 27.32
CA ASP A 77 19.46 10.62 26.96
C ASP A 77 20.02 9.92 28.21
N SER A 78 19.38 8.80 28.56
CA SER A 78 19.64 8.01 29.75
C SER A 78 20.47 6.80 29.32
N PRO A 79 21.63 6.55 29.93
CA PRO A 79 22.51 5.48 29.50
C PRO A 79 21.77 4.15 29.58
N ALA A 80 21.64 3.47 28.43
CA ALA A 80 20.88 2.24 28.30
C ALA A 80 21.34 1.20 29.33
N VAL A 81 20.44 0.76 30.20
CA VAL A 81 20.69 -0.34 31.13
C VAL A 81 20.97 -1.59 30.30
N PRO A 82 22.13 -2.26 30.45
CA PRO A 82 22.44 -3.46 29.69
C PRO A 82 21.39 -4.55 29.95
N GLY A 83 20.57 -4.87 28.93
CA GLY A 83 19.47 -5.83 29.01
C GLY A 83 18.06 -5.25 28.97
N ALA A 84 17.88 -3.92 28.91
CA ALA A 84 16.56 -3.32 28.65
C ALA A 84 16.22 -3.38 27.14
N ALA A 85 14.95 -3.66 26.82
CA ALA A 85 14.46 -3.61 25.44
C ALA A 85 14.39 -2.15 24.94
N GLY A 86 14.99 -1.87 23.79
CA GLY A 86 15.07 -0.53 23.21
C GLY A 86 14.45 -0.47 21.81
N VAL A 87 13.73 0.61 21.51
CA VAL A 87 13.12 0.86 20.18
C VAL A 87 13.84 2.03 19.53
N VAL A 88 14.44 1.81 18.36
CA VAL A 88 15.22 2.80 17.60
C VAL A 88 14.53 3.07 16.26
N GLN A 89 13.90 4.23 16.13
CA GLN A 89 13.25 4.66 14.89
C GLN A 89 14.27 4.79 13.74
N LEU A 90 13.89 4.32 12.55
CA LEU A 90 14.75 4.29 11.35
C LEU A 90 14.39 5.34 10.30
N GLY A 91 13.16 5.87 10.34
CA GLY A 91 12.66 6.91 9.46
C GLY A 91 11.40 7.56 10.05
N GLU A 92 11.06 8.75 9.56
CA GLU A 92 9.98 9.59 10.11
C GLU A 92 8.61 8.87 10.11
N HIS A 93 8.30 8.16 9.03
CA HIS A 93 6.95 7.64 8.78
C HIS A 93 6.80 6.13 8.92
N ILE A 94 7.91 5.39 9.00
CA ILE A 94 7.94 3.91 9.02
C ILE A 94 9.32 3.37 9.43
N GLY A 95 9.32 2.25 10.15
CA GLY A 95 10.51 1.47 10.49
C GLY A 95 11.08 1.80 11.88
N ALA A 96 11.25 0.76 12.70
CA ALA A 96 12.09 0.80 13.90
C ALA A 96 12.89 -0.50 14.07
N ARG A 97 14.07 -0.43 14.67
CA ARG A 97 14.80 -1.60 15.18
C ARG A 97 14.45 -1.81 16.64
N ILE A 98 14.21 -3.05 17.05
CA ILE A 98 14.08 -3.43 18.46
C ILE A 98 15.33 -4.20 18.88
N ASP A 99 16.02 -3.67 19.88
CA ASP A 99 17.21 -4.22 20.49
C ASP A 99 16.91 -4.77 21.90
N GLY A 100 17.77 -5.64 22.43
CA GLY A 100 17.65 -6.19 23.78
C GLY A 100 16.65 -7.35 23.94
N VAL A 101 15.89 -7.70 22.90
CA VAL A 101 14.91 -8.80 22.92
C VAL A 101 15.45 -10.03 22.19
N ARG A 102 15.34 -11.20 22.85
CA ARG A 102 15.55 -12.53 22.26
C ARG A 102 14.18 -13.15 21.98
N LEU A 103 13.79 -13.26 20.72
CA LEU A 103 12.46 -13.76 20.32
C LEU A 103 12.29 -15.25 20.65
N GLY A 104 11.09 -15.64 21.10
CA GLY A 104 10.72 -17.00 21.48
C GLY A 104 9.25 -17.08 21.93
N GLY A 105 8.77 -18.30 22.20
CA GLY A 105 7.41 -18.55 22.71
C GLY A 105 7.19 -18.26 24.20
N ASP A 106 8.27 -17.94 24.93
CA ASP A 106 8.31 -17.75 26.38
C ASP A 106 8.48 -16.27 26.81
N LEU A 107 8.31 -15.33 25.88
CA LEU A 107 8.35 -13.89 26.18
C LEU A 107 7.26 -13.49 27.18
N ASP A 108 7.64 -12.62 28.13
CA ASP A 108 6.70 -12.10 29.11
C ASP A 108 5.66 -11.14 28.47
N PRO A 109 4.47 -10.97 29.07
CA PRO A 109 3.41 -10.13 28.51
C PRO A 109 3.78 -8.65 28.32
N ALA A 110 4.70 -8.09 29.11
CA ALA A 110 5.12 -6.70 28.96
C ALA A 110 6.05 -6.54 27.73
N THR A 111 6.95 -7.49 27.50
CA THR A 111 7.76 -7.55 26.27
C THR A 111 6.88 -7.75 25.03
N VAL A 112 5.90 -8.65 25.07
CA VAL A 112 4.94 -8.83 23.97
C VAL A 112 4.15 -7.53 23.70
N SER A 113 3.69 -6.85 24.75
CA SER A 113 3.01 -5.55 24.64
C SER A 113 3.91 -4.44 24.08
N LEU A 114 5.20 -4.43 24.40
CA LEU A 114 6.19 -3.51 23.81
C LEU A 114 6.34 -3.77 22.30
N ILE A 115 6.54 -5.03 21.89
CA ILE A 115 6.65 -5.42 20.48
C ILE A 115 5.39 -5.01 19.72
N HIS A 116 4.21 -5.29 20.28
CA HIS A 116 2.95 -4.98 19.65
C HIS A 116 2.73 -3.46 19.48
N ARG A 117 2.97 -2.65 20.52
CA ARG A 117 2.89 -1.19 20.40
C ARG A 117 3.90 -0.63 19.40
N ALA A 118 5.14 -1.11 19.41
CA ALA A 118 6.16 -0.70 18.45
C ALA A 118 5.77 -1.05 17.00
N LEU A 119 5.12 -2.20 16.77
CA LEU A 119 4.57 -2.60 15.47
C LEU A 119 3.49 -1.62 14.99
N LEU A 120 2.50 -1.31 15.84
CA LEU A 120 1.42 -0.37 15.50
C LEU A 120 1.93 1.07 15.27
N THR A 121 2.91 1.52 16.07
CA THR A 121 3.50 2.85 15.93
C THR A 121 4.34 2.96 14.66
N HIS A 122 5.32 2.06 14.46
CA HIS A 122 6.33 2.18 13.42
C HIS A 122 6.01 1.40 12.13
N LYS A 123 4.89 0.67 12.08
CA LYS A 123 4.32 -0.07 10.94
C LYS A 123 5.15 -1.28 10.47
N VAL A 124 6.47 -1.23 10.58
CA VAL A 124 7.39 -2.38 10.47
C VAL A 124 8.49 -2.25 11.51
N ILE A 125 8.83 -3.37 12.15
CA ILE A 125 9.87 -3.49 13.16
C ILE A 125 10.87 -4.59 12.81
N PHE A 126 12.13 -4.37 13.17
CA PHE A 126 13.24 -5.25 12.82
C PHE A 126 14.03 -5.69 14.05
N PHE A 127 14.41 -6.97 14.08
CA PHE A 127 15.29 -7.54 15.10
C PHE A 127 16.57 -8.03 14.42
N ARG A 128 17.71 -7.82 15.08
CA ARG A 128 19.01 -8.39 14.71
C ARG A 128 19.37 -9.53 15.67
N GLY A 129 20.33 -10.39 15.30
CA GLY A 129 20.95 -11.33 16.24
C GLY A 129 20.09 -12.52 16.71
N GLN A 130 19.06 -12.90 15.95
CA GLN A 130 18.13 -13.97 16.28
C GLN A 130 18.55 -15.32 15.67
N GLN A 131 19.85 -15.65 15.64
CA GLN A 131 20.36 -16.88 14.99
C GLN A 131 19.88 -18.19 15.66
N HIS A 132 19.28 -18.12 16.84
CA HIS A 132 18.69 -19.26 17.53
C HIS A 132 17.29 -19.65 17.04
N LEU A 133 16.61 -18.78 16.27
CA LEU A 133 15.25 -19.05 15.83
C LEU A 133 15.19 -20.17 14.79
N THR A 134 14.53 -21.25 15.17
CA THR A 134 14.00 -22.31 14.31
C THR A 134 12.63 -21.92 13.74
N ASP A 135 12.11 -22.73 12.83
CA ASP A 135 10.73 -22.56 12.33
C ASP A 135 9.69 -22.76 13.46
N ASP A 136 9.92 -23.73 14.34
CA ASP A 136 9.05 -23.99 15.50
C ASP A 136 9.03 -22.79 16.47
N SER A 137 10.19 -22.30 16.89
CA SER A 137 10.27 -21.15 17.80
C SER A 137 9.81 -19.82 17.17
N GLN A 138 9.91 -19.66 15.85
CA GLN A 138 9.27 -18.55 15.15
C GLN A 138 7.73 -18.68 15.17
N TYR A 139 7.19 -19.91 15.09
CA TYR A 139 5.76 -20.18 15.18
C TYR A 139 5.23 -19.96 16.61
N GLU A 140 5.92 -20.48 17.63
CA GLU A 140 5.59 -20.23 19.04
C GLU A 140 5.59 -18.73 19.36
N PHE A 141 6.60 -17.98 18.90
CA PHE A 141 6.62 -16.53 19.02
C PHE A 141 5.44 -15.85 18.29
N ALA A 142 5.11 -16.29 17.07
CA ALA A 142 4.00 -15.72 16.30
C ALA A 142 2.65 -15.90 17.02
N GLN A 143 2.44 -17.01 17.72
CA GLN A 143 1.24 -17.26 18.52
C GLN A 143 1.04 -16.24 19.66
N LEU A 144 2.10 -15.58 20.14
CA LEU A 144 1.99 -14.52 21.16
C LEU A 144 1.40 -13.21 20.61
N LEU A 145 1.42 -13.01 19.29
CA LEU A 145 0.94 -11.78 18.62
C LEU A 145 -0.42 -11.96 17.92
N GLY A 146 -0.91 -13.20 17.81
CA GLY A 146 -2.22 -13.53 17.25
C GLY A 146 -2.29 -14.96 16.71
N SER A 147 -3.42 -15.32 16.12
CA SER A 147 -3.64 -16.65 15.54
C SER A 147 -2.89 -16.80 14.20
N PRO A 148 -1.93 -17.74 14.06
CA PRO A 148 -1.30 -18.00 12.77
C PRO A 148 -2.31 -18.55 11.76
N THR A 149 -2.19 -18.13 10.49
CA THR A 149 -2.99 -18.67 9.38
C THR A 149 -2.37 -19.97 8.85
N THR A 150 -3.03 -20.68 7.94
CA THR A 150 -2.30 -21.60 7.05
C THR A 150 -1.30 -20.81 6.19
N ALA A 151 -0.28 -21.47 5.64
CA ALA A 151 0.82 -20.79 4.95
C ALA A 151 0.37 -19.86 3.80
N HIS A 152 -0.71 -20.22 3.08
CA HIS A 152 -1.35 -19.40 2.05
C HIS A 152 -2.77 -19.93 1.76
N PRO A 153 -3.74 -19.12 1.28
CA PRO A 153 -5.08 -19.62 0.94
C PRO A 153 -5.10 -20.69 -0.16
N THR A 154 -4.13 -20.64 -1.08
CA THR A 154 -4.06 -21.55 -2.25
C THR A 154 -2.75 -22.33 -2.38
N VAL A 155 -1.67 -21.90 -1.70
CA VAL A 155 -0.36 -22.56 -1.79
C VAL A 155 -0.17 -23.42 -0.54
N THR A 156 -0.38 -24.72 -0.71
CA THR A 156 -0.37 -25.73 0.36
C THR A 156 0.79 -26.71 0.24
N SER A 157 1.38 -26.84 -0.96
CA SER A 157 2.49 -27.74 -1.26
C SER A 157 3.83 -27.35 -0.60
N ARG A 158 3.89 -26.14 -0.01
CA ARG A 158 5.15 -25.51 0.44
C ARG A 158 5.31 -25.40 1.96
N GLY A 159 4.28 -25.73 2.72
CA GLY A 159 4.29 -25.74 4.19
C GLY A 159 2.89 -25.60 4.76
N THR A 160 2.67 -26.08 5.98
CA THR A 160 1.36 -26.01 6.65
C THR A 160 1.09 -24.61 7.20
N THR A 161 2.09 -24.02 7.87
CA THR A 161 1.97 -22.80 8.70
C THR A 161 3.15 -21.84 8.52
N VAL A 162 4.29 -22.34 8.03
CA VAL A 162 5.42 -21.52 7.58
C VAL A 162 5.43 -21.52 6.06
N LEU A 163 5.40 -20.34 5.43
CA LEU A 163 5.48 -20.17 3.99
C LEU A 163 6.94 -19.91 3.55
N PRO A 164 7.50 -20.74 2.64
CA PRO A 164 8.72 -20.42 1.91
C PRO A 164 8.61 -19.17 1.06
N ILE A 165 9.43 -18.16 1.36
CA ILE A 165 9.72 -17.06 0.42
C ILE A 165 11.05 -17.40 -0.25
N ASP A 166 10.95 -18.10 -1.37
CA ASP A 166 12.05 -18.85 -1.99
C ASP A 166 12.25 -18.44 -3.46
N SER A 167 13.46 -17.99 -3.79
CA SER A 167 13.79 -17.40 -5.10
C SER A 167 13.66 -18.35 -6.29
N ASP A 168 13.63 -19.67 -6.08
CA ASP A 168 13.48 -20.67 -7.15
C ASP A 168 12.08 -20.69 -7.76
N TYR A 169 11.07 -20.24 -7.01
CA TYR A 169 9.65 -20.31 -7.38
C TYR A 169 9.07 -18.94 -7.75
N GLY A 170 9.74 -17.86 -7.35
CA GLY A 170 9.36 -16.50 -7.74
C GLY A 170 10.13 -15.43 -6.97
N LYS A 171 10.01 -14.18 -7.45
CA LYS A 171 10.50 -12.98 -6.77
C LYS A 171 9.33 -12.03 -6.63
N ALA A 172 8.93 -11.68 -5.40
CA ALA A 172 7.81 -10.77 -5.12
C ALA A 172 8.21 -9.29 -5.37
N ASN A 173 8.68 -8.99 -6.57
CA ASN A 173 9.22 -7.70 -6.99
C ASN A 173 8.13 -6.79 -7.59
N SER A 174 7.00 -6.70 -6.88
CA SER A 174 5.89 -5.81 -7.17
C SER A 174 5.25 -5.36 -5.84
N TRP A 175 4.79 -4.11 -5.78
CA TRP A 175 4.26 -3.53 -4.55
C TRP A 175 2.90 -4.14 -4.19
N HIS A 176 2.79 -4.67 -2.97
CA HIS A 176 1.57 -5.32 -2.51
C HIS A 176 1.43 -5.29 -0.99
N THR A 177 0.18 -5.31 -0.56
CA THR A 177 -0.23 -5.80 0.75
C THR A 177 -0.52 -7.30 0.62
N ASP A 178 -0.19 -8.10 1.63
CA ASP A 178 -0.37 -9.56 1.58
C ASP A 178 -1.86 -9.95 1.50
N VAL A 179 -2.18 -10.85 0.58
CA VAL A 179 -3.45 -11.60 0.51
C VAL A 179 -4.70 -10.70 0.50
N THR A 180 -4.66 -9.54 -0.16
CA THR A 180 -5.80 -8.61 -0.22
C THR A 180 -6.93 -9.03 -1.16
N PHE A 181 -6.95 -10.29 -1.63
CA PHE A 181 -8.01 -10.84 -2.45
C PHE A 181 -9.06 -11.64 -1.64
N VAL A 182 -8.86 -11.81 -0.33
CA VAL A 182 -9.82 -12.45 0.60
C VAL A 182 -10.45 -11.43 1.54
N ASP A 183 -11.58 -11.80 2.15
CA ASP A 183 -12.29 -10.98 3.14
C ASP A 183 -11.41 -10.62 4.36
N ARG A 184 -10.74 -11.62 4.95
CA ARG A 184 -9.91 -11.56 6.15
C ARG A 184 -8.44 -11.32 5.81
N ILE A 185 -8.12 -10.09 5.43
CA ILE A 185 -6.73 -9.70 5.12
C ILE A 185 -5.85 -9.97 6.36
N PRO A 186 -4.76 -10.76 6.26
CA PRO A 186 -3.92 -11.09 7.40
C PRO A 186 -3.37 -9.81 8.03
N LYS A 187 -3.38 -9.72 9.38
CA LYS A 187 -3.07 -8.46 10.07
C LYS A 187 -1.59 -8.12 10.08
N ALA A 188 -0.74 -9.14 10.15
CA ALA A 188 0.70 -8.99 10.23
C ALA A 188 1.42 -10.24 9.71
N SER A 189 2.70 -10.07 9.38
CA SER A 189 3.58 -11.15 8.96
C SER A 189 4.91 -11.08 9.71
N ILE A 190 5.44 -12.23 10.14
CA ILE A 190 6.77 -12.41 10.71
C ILE A 190 7.64 -13.08 9.66
N LEU A 191 8.76 -12.48 9.27
CA LEU A 191 9.66 -12.98 8.21
C LEU A 191 11.11 -13.06 8.70
N ARG A 192 11.65 -14.28 8.73
CA ARG A 192 13.03 -14.57 9.18
C ARG A 192 13.96 -14.84 8.01
N ALA A 193 15.18 -14.30 8.06
CA ALA A 193 16.24 -14.65 7.11
C ALA A 193 16.72 -16.10 7.33
N VAL A 194 16.79 -16.90 6.27
CA VAL A 194 17.30 -18.29 6.31
C VAL A 194 18.56 -18.43 5.46
N GLN A 195 18.50 -18.04 4.18
CA GLN A 195 19.64 -17.99 3.28
C GLN A 195 19.59 -16.69 2.48
N LEU A 196 20.71 -15.97 2.43
CA LEU A 196 20.80 -14.66 1.80
C LEU A 196 21.82 -14.70 0.65
N PRO A 197 21.63 -13.87 -0.40
CA PRO A 197 22.65 -13.63 -1.41
C PRO A 197 23.81 -12.80 -0.82
N THR A 198 24.96 -12.79 -1.50
CA THR A 198 26.13 -12.00 -1.08
C THR A 198 25.96 -10.49 -1.27
N TYR A 199 24.99 -10.08 -2.10
CA TYR A 199 24.59 -8.69 -2.33
C TYR A 199 23.11 -8.62 -2.73
N GLY A 200 22.50 -7.44 -2.58
CA GLY A 200 21.09 -7.22 -2.92
C GLY A 200 20.12 -8.00 -2.05
N GLY A 201 18.90 -8.24 -2.54
CA GLY A 201 17.88 -9.04 -1.87
C GLY A 201 17.21 -8.35 -0.68
N SER A 202 17.35 -7.03 -0.57
CA SER A 202 16.64 -6.19 0.40
C SER A 202 15.12 -6.28 0.24
N THR A 203 14.38 -6.02 1.31
CA THR A 203 12.93 -5.77 1.25
C THR A 203 12.67 -4.31 1.59
N THR A 204 11.70 -3.68 0.93
CA THR A 204 11.24 -2.33 1.26
C THR A 204 9.74 -2.34 1.58
N TRP A 205 9.33 -1.51 2.53
CA TRP A 205 7.94 -1.33 2.97
C TRP A 205 7.53 0.13 2.77
N ALA A 206 6.23 0.38 2.58
CA ALA A 206 5.62 1.70 2.45
C ALA A 206 4.45 1.86 3.42
N SER A 207 4.35 3.02 4.07
CA SER A 207 3.29 3.34 5.05
C SER A 207 2.02 3.87 4.37
N GLY A 208 0.98 3.03 4.35
CA GLY A 208 -0.35 3.42 3.84
C GLY A 208 -1.03 4.51 4.68
N VAL A 209 -0.67 4.61 5.97
CA VAL A 209 -1.12 5.67 6.88
C VAL A 209 -0.46 7.01 6.53
N ALA A 210 0.86 7.05 6.37
CA ALA A 210 1.57 8.28 6.05
C ALA A 210 1.15 8.81 4.67
N ALA A 211 1.03 7.91 3.69
CA ALA A 211 0.49 8.21 2.37
C ALA A 211 -0.91 8.82 2.45
N TYR A 212 -1.85 8.18 3.18
CA TYR A 212 -3.20 8.72 3.37
C TYR A 212 -3.20 10.10 4.03
N ASN A 213 -2.43 10.27 5.12
CA ASN A 213 -2.38 11.52 5.87
C ASN A 213 -1.91 12.69 4.99
N ALA A 214 -0.89 12.44 4.17
CA ALA A 214 -0.32 13.41 3.24
C ALA A 214 -1.12 13.65 1.94
N LEU A 215 -2.24 12.94 1.71
CA LEU A 215 -3.12 13.27 0.58
C LEU A 215 -3.73 14.68 0.76
N PRO A 216 -3.71 15.53 -0.29
CA PRO A 216 -4.47 16.77 -0.30
C PRO A 216 -5.97 16.46 -0.26
N GLU A 217 -6.74 17.33 0.38
CA GLU A 217 -8.15 17.09 0.72
C GLU A 217 -9.02 16.55 -0.45
N PRO A 218 -8.93 17.05 -1.70
CA PRO A 218 -9.72 16.49 -2.80
C PRO A 218 -9.38 15.03 -3.14
N LEU A 219 -8.11 14.62 -2.99
CA LEU A 219 -7.69 13.22 -3.21
C LEU A 219 -8.03 12.33 -2.01
N LYS A 220 -8.04 12.90 -0.80
CA LYS A 220 -8.49 12.21 0.42
C LYS A 220 -9.97 11.85 0.30
N ILE A 221 -10.83 12.83 0.02
CA ILE A 221 -12.28 12.61 -0.23
C ILE A 221 -12.50 11.61 -1.37
N LEU A 222 -11.73 11.70 -2.47
CA LEU A 222 -11.81 10.73 -3.57
C LEU A 222 -11.47 9.31 -3.09
N ALA A 223 -10.34 9.11 -2.42
CA ALA A 223 -9.90 7.81 -1.94
C ALA A 223 -10.88 7.20 -0.92
N GLU A 224 -11.46 8.02 -0.04
CA GLU A 224 -12.46 7.61 0.95
C GLU A 224 -13.76 7.08 0.34
N ASN A 225 -14.12 7.53 -0.86
CA ASN A 225 -15.33 7.11 -1.57
C ASN A 225 -15.06 6.01 -2.62
N LEU A 226 -13.79 5.62 -2.82
CA LEU A 226 -13.42 4.59 -3.79
C LEU A 226 -13.41 3.19 -3.18
N TRP A 227 -13.89 2.24 -3.97
CA TRP A 227 -13.80 0.82 -3.69
C TRP A 227 -13.01 0.13 -4.82
N ALA A 228 -12.21 -0.87 -4.48
CA ALA A 228 -11.37 -1.62 -5.39
C ALA A 228 -11.79 -3.10 -5.40
N THR A 229 -11.83 -3.71 -6.58
CA THR A 229 -11.93 -5.17 -6.72
C THR A 229 -10.53 -5.77 -6.67
N HIS A 230 -10.28 -6.69 -5.77
CA HIS A 230 -9.03 -7.42 -5.62
C HIS A 230 -9.19 -8.89 -6.01
N THR A 231 -8.20 -9.50 -6.65
CA THR A 231 -8.22 -10.93 -7.03
C THR A 231 -6.83 -11.56 -7.02
N ASN A 232 -6.76 -12.88 -6.83
CA ASN A 232 -5.54 -13.68 -7.03
C ASN A 232 -5.24 -13.95 -8.51
N VAL A 233 -6.19 -13.71 -9.43
CA VAL A 233 -5.93 -13.76 -10.88
C VAL A 233 -5.44 -12.39 -11.35
N TYR A 234 -4.23 -12.03 -10.91
CA TYR A 234 -3.56 -10.83 -11.38
C TYR A 234 -2.76 -11.08 -12.66
N ASP A 235 -2.83 -10.12 -13.59
CA ASP A 235 -2.06 -10.15 -14.83
C ASP A 235 -0.63 -9.65 -14.62
N TYR A 236 0.17 -10.47 -13.93
CA TYR A 236 1.63 -10.35 -13.95
C TYR A 236 2.19 -10.54 -15.37
N ALA A 237 1.46 -11.20 -16.29
CA ALA A 237 1.95 -11.56 -17.62
C ALA A 237 2.02 -10.38 -18.60
N ALA A 238 1.13 -9.38 -18.50
CA ALA A 238 1.14 -8.20 -19.38
C ALA A 238 2.44 -7.36 -19.31
N THR A 239 3.22 -7.49 -18.22
CA THR A 239 4.55 -6.87 -18.11
C THR A 239 5.68 -7.88 -17.89
N SER A 240 5.38 -9.14 -17.56
CA SER A 240 6.37 -10.23 -17.40
C SER A 240 6.46 -11.17 -18.62
N ALA A 241 5.92 -10.81 -19.78
CA ALA A 241 5.90 -11.66 -20.98
C ALA A 241 7.29 -12.19 -21.44
N GLU A 242 8.38 -11.61 -20.93
CA GLU A 242 9.77 -12.00 -21.25
C GLU A 242 10.58 -12.57 -20.06
N ARG A 243 9.98 -12.79 -18.88
CA ARG A 243 10.73 -13.26 -17.68
C ARG A 243 10.58 -14.77 -17.43
N ALA A 244 11.57 -15.52 -17.91
CA ALA A 244 11.95 -16.88 -17.52
C ALA A 244 10.78 -17.87 -17.27
N GLN A 245 10.34 -18.53 -18.34
CA GLN A 245 9.45 -19.70 -18.26
C GLN A 245 10.22 -20.93 -17.72
N ASN A 246 10.49 -20.97 -16.41
CA ASN A 246 10.88 -22.22 -15.74
C ASN A 246 9.63 -22.95 -15.21
N GLU A 247 9.70 -24.29 -15.18
CA GLU A 247 8.57 -25.15 -14.80
C GLU A 247 8.07 -24.82 -13.38
N LYS A 248 9.00 -24.63 -12.43
CA LYS A 248 8.71 -24.23 -11.04
C LYS A 248 7.83 -22.99 -10.91
N THR A 249 8.04 -21.96 -11.74
CA THR A 249 7.23 -20.73 -11.72
C THR A 249 5.84 -20.98 -12.31
N GLN A 250 5.71 -21.85 -13.32
CA GLN A 250 4.41 -22.24 -13.88
C GLN A 250 3.60 -23.09 -12.89
N GLU A 251 4.24 -24.06 -12.22
CA GLU A 251 3.65 -24.83 -11.12
C GLU A 251 3.14 -23.92 -10.01
N TYR A 252 3.98 -23.00 -9.52
CA TYR A 252 3.61 -22.05 -8.48
C TYR A 252 2.41 -21.17 -8.88
N ARG A 253 2.38 -20.67 -10.13
CA ARG A 253 1.25 -19.88 -10.64
C ARG A 253 -0.03 -20.71 -10.76
N SER A 254 0.06 -21.97 -11.19
CA SER A 254 -1.07 -22.89 -11.28
C SER A 254 -1.65 -23.20 -9.90
N GLU A 255 -0.80 -23.45 -8.90
CA GLU A 255 -1.23 -23.65 -7.51
C GLU A 255 -1.84 -22.37 -6.93
N PHE A 256 -1.22 -21.21 -7.13
CA PHE A 256 -1.71 -19.92 -6.63
C PHE A 256 -3.11 -19.56 -7.15
N GLN A 257 -3.41 -19.94 -8.40
CA GLN A 257 -4.69 -19.69 -9.09
C GLN A 257 -5.67 -20.87 -9.04
N SER A 258 -5.35 -21.95 -8.32
CA SER A 258 -6.15 -23.18 -8.24
C SER A 258 -7.59 -22.96 -7.74
N THR A 259 -7.77 -21.98 -6.86
CA THR A 259 -9.08 -21.50 -6.38
C THR A 259 -9.20 -20.02 -6.72
N TYR A 260 -10.31 -19.61 -7.33
CA TYR A 260 -10.57 -18.20 -7.64
C TYR A 260 -11.03 -17.42 -6.41
N PHE A 261 -10.40 -16.27 -6.17
CA PHE A 261 -10.82 -15.30 -5.16
C PHE A 261 -11.08 -13.94 -5.80
N GLU A 262 -12.18 -13.31 -5.44
CA GLU A 262 -12.48 -11.91 -5.76
C GLU A 262 -13.20 -11.25 -4.59
N THR A 263 -12.62 -10.16 -4.07
CA THR A 263 -13.19 -9.40 -2.94
C THR A 263 -13.16 -7.90 -3.25
N VAL A 264 -14.23 -7.21 -2.90
CA VAL A 264 -14.36 -5.75 -3.05
C VAL A 264 -14.04 -5.07 -1.70
N HIS A 265 -12.94 -4.33 -1.67
CA HIS A 265 -12.43 -3.62 -0.49
C HIS A 265 -12.54 -2.10 -0.65
N PRO A 266 -12.65 -1.32 0.45
CA PRO A 266 -12.54 0.12 0.38
C PRO A 266 -11.07 0.53 0.14
N VAL A 267 -10.84 1.57 -0.66
CA VAL A 267 -9.49 2.09 -0.94
C VAL A 267 -8.88 2.77 0.30
N VAL A 268 -9.72 3.29 1.20
CA VAL A 268 -9.31 3.71 2.55
C VAL A 268 -9.99 2.80 3.56
N ARG A 269 -9.20 2.03 4.31
CA ARG A 269 -9.71 1.32 5.49
C ARG A 269 -9.41 2.11 6.77
N VAL A 270 -10.25 1.93 7.78
CA VAL A 270 -9.92 2.28 9.16
C VAL A 270 -9.15 1.12 9.79
N HIS A 271 -8.06 1.43 10.50
CA HIS A 271 -7.26 0.48 11.24
C HIS A 271 -7.96 0.14 12.56
N PRO A 272 -8.31 -1.13 12.83
CA PRO A 272 -9.23 -1.47 13.92
C PRO A 272 -8.63 -1.26 15.31
N GLU A 273 -7.30 -1.34 15.44
CA GLU A 273 -6.61 -1.22 16.73
C GLU A 273 -6.16 0.21 17.05
N THR A 274 -5.89 1.04 16.03
CA THR A 274 -5.31 2.39 16.20
C THR A 274 -6.27 3.52 15.78
N GLY A 275 -7.34 3.21 15.03
CA GLY A 275 -8.23 4.20 14.44
C GLY A 275 -7.64 4.98 13.26
N GLU A 276 -6.36 4.78 12.92
CA GLU A 276 -5.70 5.43 11.79
C GLU A 276 -6.38 5.03 10.46
N ARG A 277 -6.44 5.96 9.51
CA ARG A 277 -6.88 5.68 8.14
C ARG A 277 -5.68 5.34 7.26
N THR A 278 -5.83 4.34 6.39
CA THR A 278 -4.72 3.80 5.58
C THR A 278 -5.19 3.38 4.20
N LEU A 279 -4.35 3.63 3.18
CA LEU A 279 -4.62 3.21 1.81
C LEU A 279 -4.46 1.70 1.65
N LEU A 280 -5.51 1.04 1.15
CA LEU A 280 -5.56 -0.38 0.82
C LEU A 280 -5.57 -0.53 -0.71
N LEU A 281 -4.39 -0.84 -1.27
CA LEU A 281 -4.14 -0.95 -2.71
C LEU A 281 -3.18 -2.12 -2.99
N GLY A 282 -2.13 -1.91 -3.79
CA GLY A 282 -1.16 -2.94 -4.19
C GLY A 282 -1.61 -3.73 -5.42
N HIS A 283 -0.75 -4.62 -5.90
CA HIS A 283 -0.93 -5.27 -7.20
C HIS A 283 -2.15 -6.19 -7.33
N PHE A 284 -2.86 -6.53 -6.26
CA PHE A 284 -4.06 -7.38 -6.38
C PHE A 284 -5.28 -6.60 -6.90
N VAL A 285 -5.23 -5.26 -6.92
CA VAL A 285 -6.28 -4.40 -7.50
C VAL A 285 -6.43 -4.67 -9.00
N LYS A 286 -7.62 -5.12 -9.38
CA LYS A 286 -8.06 -5.37 -10.76
C LYS A 286 -8.67 -4.12 -11.41
N ASN A 287 -9.56 -3.46 -10.69
CA ASN A 287 -10.25 -2.23 -11.11
C ASN A 287 -10.82 -1.49 -9.91
N LEU A 288 -11.21 -0.23 -10.13
CA LEU A 288 -12.04 0.53 -9.19
C LEU A 288 -13.52 0.33 -9.53
N VAL A 289 -14.37 0.23 -8.52
CA VAL A 289 -15.80 -0.03 -8.68
C VAL A 289 -16.49 1.19 -9.28
N GLY A 290 -17.38 0.96 -10.26
CA GLY A 290 -18.13 2.03 -10.94
C GLY A 290 -17.35 2.85 -11.97
N LEU A 291 -16.06 2.56 -12.19
CA LEU A 291 -15.20 3.26 -13.14
C LEU A 291 -14.82 2.38 -14.33
N SER A 292 -14.58 3.00 -15.49
CA SER A 292 -13.99 2.32 -16.65
C SER A 292 -12.55 1.87 -16.36
N SER A 293 -12.02 0.94 -17.15
CA SER A 293 -10.65 0.44 -17.00
C SER A 293 -9.60 1.57 -17.10
N ALA A 294 -9.80 2.53 -18.02
CA ALA A 294 -8.89 3.66 -18.19
C ALA A 294 -8.91 4.63 -16.99
N GLN A 295 -10.10 4.92 -16.44
CA GLN A 295 -10.25 5.72 -15.22
C GLN A 295 -9.66 5.00 -14.01
N SER A 296 -9.92 3.70 -13.88
CA SER A 296 -9.37 2.84 -12.82
C SER A 296 -7.84 2.87 -12.83
N GLN A 297 -7.22 2.66 -14.01
CA GLN A 297 -5.76 2.65 -14.14
C GLN A 297 -5.14 4.02 -13.83
N ALA A 298 -5.76 5.12 -14.28
CA ALA A 298 -5.26 6.46 -14.01
C ALA A 298 -5.31 6.82 -12.51
N LEU A 299 -6.44 6.56 -11.84
CA LEU A 299 -6.58 6.85 -10.41
C LEU A 299 -5.77 5.89 -9.54
N PHE A 300 -5.73 4.60 -9.86
CA PHE A 300 -4.85 3.64 -9.19
C PHE A 300 -3.41 4.12 -9.24
N ARG A 301 -2.93 4.56 -10.42
CA ARG A 301 -1.55 5.04 -10.57
C ARG A 301 -1.26 6.30 -9.74
N ILE A 302 -2.16 7.28 -9.73
CA ILE A 302 -2.02 8.49 -8.89
C ILE A 302 -1.89 8.12 -7.40
N LEU A 303 -2.78 7.26 -6.89
CA LEU A 303 -2.77 6.87 -5.48
C LEU A 303 -1.59 5.95 -5.14
N GLN A 304 -1.24 5.03 -6.05
CA GLN A 304 -0.18 4.04 -5.84
C GLN A 304 1.22 4.64 -5.96
N ASP A 305 1.45 5.56 -6.91
CA ASP A 305 2.71 6.29 -7.05
C ASP A 305 2.95 7.19 -5.82
N HIS A 306 1.91 7.87 -5.31
CA HIS A 306 1.97 8.62 -4.03
C HIS A 306 2.23 7.70 -2.84
N ALA A 307 1.56 6.54 -2.77
CA ALA A 307 1.71 5.61 -1.66
C ALA A 307 3.11 4.97 -1.53
N ILE A 308 3.92 5.00 -2.59
CA ILE A 308 5.29 4.44 -2.62
C ILE A 308 6.37 5.52 -2.74
N SER A 309 6.03 6.80 -2.55
CA SER A 309 7.01 7.89 -2.42
C SER A 309 8.04 7.54 -1.34
N LEU A 310 9.32 7.80 -1.63
CA LEU A 310 10.44 7.28 -0.83
C LEU A 310 10.39 7.73 0.63
N GLU A 311 9.85 8.92 0.88
CA GLU A 311 9.59 9.51 2.20
C GLU A 311 8.70 8.62 3.08
N TYR A 312 7.77 7.87 2.49
CA TYR A 312 6.88 6.94 3.19
C TYR A 312 7.45 5.52 3.27
N THR A 313 8.70 5.30 2.85
CA THR A 313 9.31 3.96 2.78
C THR A 313 10.46 3.74 3.75
N THR A 314 10.69 2.48 4.11
CA THR A 314 11.94 2.01 4.72
C THR A 314 12.46 0.77 4.00
N ARG A 315 13.77 0.73 3.74
CA ARG A 315 14.43 -0.35 3.00
C ARG A 315 15.40 -1.09 3.91
N TRP A 316 15.17 -2.38 4.11
CA TRP A 316 15.98 -3.23 4.98
C TRP A 316 16.95 -4.12 4.19
N ASN A 317 18.24 -3.96 4.51
CA ASN A 317 19.29 -4.87 4.06
C ASN A 317 19.42 -6.01 5.08
N TRP A 318 19.03 -7.21 4.64
CA TRP A 318 18.98 -8.42 5.44
C TRP A 318 20.39 -8.91 5.83
N GLN A 319 20.52 -9.45 7.04
CA GLN A 319 21.68 -10.19 7.54
C GLN A 319 21.24 -11.52 8.19
N PRO A 320 22.16 -12.48 8.39
CA PRO A 320 21.84 -13.73 9.09
C PRO A 320 21.39 -13.49 10.54
N GLY A 321 20.23 -14.06 10.91
CA GLY A 321 19.59 -13.82 12.21
C GLY A 321 18.68 -12.60 12.27
N ASP A 322 18.33 -12.00 11.12
CA ASP A 322 17.31 -10.96 11.05
C ASP A 322 15.88 -11.53 11.11
N VAL A 323 15.00 -10.78 11.78
CA VAL A 323 13.54 -10.92 11.67
C VAL A 323 12.93 -9.55 11.38
N ALA A 324 11.98 -9.49 10.45
CA ALA A 324 11.08 -8.35 10.27
C ALA A 324 9.65 -8.75 10.65
N ILE A 325 8.91 -7.82 11.28
CA ILE A 325 7.47 -7.93 11.52
C ILE A 325 6.82 -6.67 10.98
N TRP A 326 5.79 -6.79 10.13
CA TRP A 326 5.05 -5.63 9.63
C TRP A 326 3.55 -5.77 9.88
N ASP A 327 2.91 -4.62 10.15
CA ASP A 327 1.46 -4.50 10.14
C ASP A 327 1.00 -4.41 8.68
N ASN A 328 0.40 -5.49 8.21
CA ASN A 328 -0.07 -5.64 6.85
C ASN A 328 -1.37 -4.85 6.60
N ARG A 329 -2.05 -4.36 7.64
CA ARG A 329 -3.22 -3.46 7.48
C ARG A 329 -2.77 -2.04 7.17
N ALA A 330 -1.57 -1.66 7.59
CA ALA A 330 -0.99 -0.32 7.46
C ALA A 330 0.13 -0.21 6.42
N THR A 331 0.53 -1.29 5.74
CA THR A 331 1.68 -1.28 4.80
C THR A 331 1.46 -2.00 3.47
N GLN A 332 2.24 -1.56 2.47
CA GLN A 332 2.63 -2.37 1.32
C GLN A 332 4.11 -2.74 1.43
N HIS A 333 4.54 -3.76 0.69
CA HIS A 333 5.94 -4.15 0.61
C HIS A 333 6.37 -4.67 -0.77
N TYR A 334 7.68 -4.73 -0.99
CA TYR A 334 8.34 -5.09 -2.24
C TYR A 334 9.66 -5.82 -1.97
N ALA A 335 9.84 -7.02 -2.52
CA ALA A 335 11.10 -7.76 -2.44
C ALA A 335 12.00 -7.41 -3.63
N VAL A 336 13.14 -6.75 -3.38
CA VAL A 336 14.01 -6.25 -4.45
C VAL A 336 14.79 -7.39 -5.10
N ALA A 337 14.65 -7.52 -6.42
CA ALA A 337 15.26 -8.57 -7.25
C ALA A 337 16.65 -8.17 -7.81
N ASP A 338 17.50 -7.56 -6.98
CA ASP A 338 18.81 -6.98 -7.35
C ASP A 338 20.02 -7.87 -7.00
N TYR A 339 19.81 -9.19 -6.88
CA TYR A 339 20.80 -10.18 -6.43
C TYR A 339 21.22 -11.20 -7.52
N GLY A 340 20.82 -10.97 -8.78
CA GLY A 340 21.03 -11.91 -9.88
C GLY A 340 20.28 -13.23 -9.64
N ASP A 341 20.94 -14.34 -9.94
CA ASP A 341 20.42 -15.71 -9.77
C ASP A 341 20.91 -16.39 -8.48
N GLN A 342 21.45 -15.61 -7.54
CA GLN A 342 21.82 -16.15 -6.23
C GLN A 342 20.57 -16.61 -5.46
N TYR A 343 20.70 -17.75 -4.80
CA TYR A 343 19.63 -18.32 -3.99
C TYR A 343 19.33 -17.44 -2.76
N ARG A 344 18.04 -17.17 -2.53
CA ARG A 344 17.53 -16.36 -1.41
C ARG A 344 16.31 -17.04 -0.82
N ARG A 345 16.34 -17.28 0.50
CA ARG A 345 15.28 -17.92 1.27
C ARG A 345 14.99 -17.18 2.56
N LEU A 346 13.72 -16.89 2.78
CA LEU A 346 13.16 -16.46 4.06
C LEU A 346 11.94 -17.32 4.40
N ASN A 347 11.61 -17.41 5.68
CA ASN A 347 10.46 -18.16 6.16
C ASN A 347 9.44 -17.20 6.79
N ARG A 348 8.22 -17.19 6.26
CA ARG A 348 7.13 -16.29 6.67
C ARG A 348 6.08 -17.02 7.49
N ILE A 349 5.56 -16.35 8.51
CA ILE A 349 4.33 -16.74 9.21
C ILE A 349 3.39 -15.55 9.16
N THR A 350 2.16 -15.77 8.70
CA THR A 350 1.09 -14.77 8.62
C THR A 350 0.13 -14.94 9.79
N LEU A 351 -0.33 -13.83 10.35
CA LEU A 351 -1.33 -13.80 11.42
C LEU A 351 -2.70 -13.43 10.86
N ALA A 352 -3.75 -14.10 11.34
CA ALA A 352 -5.13 -13.83 11.00
C ALA A 352 -5.50 -12.36 11.28
N GLY A 353 -6.38 -11.80 10.46
CA GLY A 353 -6.84 -10.42 10.59
C GLY A 353 -8.34 -10.29 10.41
N ASP A 354 -8.80 -9.05 10.40
CA ASP A 354 -10.21 -8.69 10.35
C ASP A 354 -10.68 -8.37 8.92
N VAL A 355 -12.00 -8.29 8.74
CA VAL A 355 -12.60 -7.81 7.47
C VAL A 355 -12.54 -6.29 7.42
N PRO A 356 -11.82 -5.66 6.45
CA PRO A 356 -11.63 -4.21 6.41
C PRO A 356 -12.95 -3.45 6.35
N VAL A 357 -12.97 -2.34 7.09
CA VAL A 357 -14.09 -1.38 7.22
C VAL A 357 -13.67 -0.06 6.61
N ASP A 358 -14.55 0.58 5.84
CA ASP A 358 -14.35 1.92 5.29
C ASP A 358 -14.50 3.03 6.36
N ILE A 359 -14.44 4.31 5.95
CA ILE A 359 -14.62 5.44 6.86
C ILE A 359 -16.07 5.68 7.33
N HIS A 360 -17.04 4.92 6.80
CA HIS A 360 -18.48 5.04 7.07
C HIS A 360 -19.04 3.84 7.86
N GLY A 361 -18.25 2.79 8.06
CA GLY A 361 -18.66 1.56 8.76
C GLY A 361 -19.07 0.41 7.83
N GLU A 362 -18.97 0.57 6.51
CA GLU A 362 -19.25 -0.50 5.55
C GLU A 362 -18.07 -1.48 5.46
N ARG A 363 -18.37 -2.78 5.48
CA ARG A 363 -17.37 -3.85 5.38
C ARG A 363 -17.08 -4.25 3.94
N SER A 364 -15.88 -4.81 3.75
CA SER A 364 -15.47 -5.48 2.52
C SER A 364 -16.44 -6.60 2.12
N ARG A 365 -16.63 -6.79 0.81
CA ARG A 365 -17.65 -7.68 0.23
C ARG A 365 -16.97 -8.76 -0.60
N SER A 366 -16.97 -10.01 -0.11
CA SER A 366 -16.51 -11.16 -0.92
C SER A 366 -17.49 -11.40 -2.08
N ILE A 367 -16.94 -11.57 -3.29
CA ILE A 367 -17.67 -11.87 -4.52
C ILE A 367 -17.46 -13.33 -4.91
N ALA A 368 -16.25 -13.87 -4.72
CA ALA A 368 -15.90 -15.26 -4.99
C ALA A 368 -14.78 -15.76 -4.08
N GLY A 369 -14.81 -17.06 -3.78
CA GLY A 369 -13.87 -17.75 -2.90
C GLY A 369 -14.32 -17.75 -1.43
N ASP A 370 -13.88 -18.77 -0.69
CA ASP A 370 -14.07 -18.90 0.75
C ASP A 370 -12.70 -19.05 1.44
N ALA A 371 -12.42 -18.16 2.39
CA ALA A 371 -11.17 -18.13 3.15
C ALA A 371 -11.32 -18.76 4.56
N SER A 372 -12.43 -19.43 4.86
CA SER A 372 -12.66 -20.14 6.12
C SER A 372 -11.59 -21.19 6.46
N SER A 373 -11.01 -21.83 5.44
CA SER A 373 -9.90 -22.79 5.56
C SER A 373 -8.52 -22.15 5.66
N TYR A 374 -8.38 -20.86 5.31
CA TYR A 374 -7.13 -20.12 5.41
C TYR A 374 -6.90 -19.60 6.83
N SER A 375 -7.92 -18.98 7.42
CA SER A 375 -7.84 -18.40 8.76
C SER A 375 -9.21 -18.08 9.37
N VAL A 376 -9.21 -17.90 10.69
CA VAL A 376 -10.31 -17.24 11.41
C VAL A 376 -10.39 -15.76 11.01
N ILE A 377 -11.55 -15.13 11.25
CA ILE A 377 -11.63 -13.66 11.29
C ILE A 377 -11.19 -13.25 12.70
N ASP A 378 -10.19 -12.38 12.80
CA ASP A 378 -9.72 -11.86 14.10
C ASP A 378 -10.72 -10.83 14.66
N GLU A 379 -10.81 -10.73 15.99
CA GLU A 379 -11.63 -9.75 16.70
C GLU A 379 -10.73 -8.70 17.39
N PRO A 380 -10.19 -7.73 16.63
CA PRO A 380 -9.23 -6.75 17.14
C PRO A 380 -9.87 -5.83 18.19
N ALA A 381 -9.18 -5.67 19.33
CA ALA A 381 -9.53 -4.71 20.36
C ALA A 381 -8.79 -3.37 20.12
N PRO A 382 -9.47 -2.22 20.18
CA PRO A 382 -8.80 -0.91 20.13
C PRO A 382 -7.76 -0.77 21.25
N VAL A 383 -6.52 -0.46 20.88
CA VAL A 383 -5.46 -0.17 21.83
C VAL A 383 -5.69 1.22 22.38
N ARG A 384 -6.16 1.30 23.64
CA ARG A 384 -6.24 2.57 24.36
C ARG A 384 -4.81 3.03 24.67
N GLY A 385 -4.51 4.29 24.30
CA GLY A 385 -3.26 4.97 24.65
C GLY A 385 -3.13 5.21 26.15
#